data_AF-A0AA90NIS1-F1
#
_entry.id   AF-A0AA90NIS1-F1
#
_cell.length_a   1.000
_cell.length_b   1.000
_cell.length_c   1.000
_cell.angle_alpha   90.00
_cell.angle_beta   90.00
_cell.angle_gamma   90.00
#
_symmetry.space_group_name_H-M   'P 1'
#
loop_
_entity.id
_entity.type
_entity.pdbx_description
1 polymer ?
#
loop_
_entity_poly.entity_id
_entity_poly.type
_entity_poly.pdbx_seq_one_letter_code
_entity_poly.pdbx_strand_id
1 'polypeptide(L)'
;MLTTFYFDQELFSDESLNLPITNSVILETWSKYGCLAICQNNINGMRIAIDNIPIKYKQKWITALTSDKFKKTEINISDPLLSSLSGIKEFEMLFYTKNITTGILTIDYQELFEEKSLPVDNNTLEILSPTNINESINFNISKCISEKDIKSGDEFNDIWKNKFEGLAMYTSTITILDRYMALNIERDLRYGLKTSLELLIESLSKYEKKFTIHIFCACDTHSTNIDVDFTRIKSYINSFTNKPYFSKHKFEIELSLCKDKIFKTEAHDRMMCFDNHVIQIGKGMDIFRDKLINNNTFTIKSRYSTLFDDMYKELAKNREKVFKL
;
A
#
# COMPACT_ATOMS: atom_id res chain seq x y z
N MET A 1 0.11 -4.40 -6.80
CA MET A 1 0.52 -2.98 -6.70
C MET A 1 1.84 -2.80 -5.96
N LEU A 2 2.07 -3.45 -4.82
CA LEU A 2 3.44 -3.64 -4.32
C LEU A 2 3.91 -5.03 -4.74
N THR A 3 5.15 -5.11 -5.23
CA THR A 3 5.86 -6.35 -5.45
C THR A 3 6.50 -6.76 -4.14
N THR A 4 6.10 -7.90 -3.59
CA THR A 4 6.82 -8.50 -2.47
C THR A 4 8.06 -9.19 -3.01
N PHE A 5 9.22 -8.79 -2.52
CA PHE A 5 10.49 -9.30 -3.02
C PHE A 5 11.42 -9.68 -1.87
N TYR A 6 12.43 -10.47 -2.19
CA TYR A 6 13.40 -10.97 -1.23
C TYR A 6 14.82 -10.82 -1.76
N PHE A 7 15.72 -10.47 -0.85
CA PHE A 7 17.16 -10.66 -1.00
C PHE A 7 17.73 -10.99 0.37
N ASP A 8 18.86 -11.67 0.39
CA ASP A 8 19.57 -12.03 1.62
C ASP A 8 20.88 -11.22 1.76
N GLN A 9 21.72 -11.60 2.73
CA GLN A 9 22.96 -10.90 3.03
C GLN A 9 23.97 -10.95 1.88
N GLU A 10 23.91 -11.95 0.99
CA GLU A 10 24.85 -12.12 -0.11
C GLU A 10 24.71 -11.02 -1.15
N LEU A 11 23.54 -10.39 -1.26
CA LEU A 11 23.34 -9.22 -2.11
C LEU A 11 24.43 -8.15 -1.88
N PHE A 12 24.83 -7.94 -0.62
CA PHE A 12 25.81 -6.90 -0.26
C PHE A 12 27.25 -7.24 -0.65
N SER A 13 27.51 -8.47 -1.09
CA SER A 13 28.81 -8.90 -1.62
C SER A 13 28.90 -8.75 -3.14
N ASP A 14 27.80 -8.42 -3.83
CA ASP A 14 27.77 -8.27 -5.29
C ASP A 14 28.56 -7.03 -5.74
N GLU A 15 29.53 -7.22 -6.64
CA GLU A 15 30.39 -6.13 -7.14
C GLU A 15 29.61 -5.01 -7.84
N SER A 16 28.43 -5.29 -8.40
CA SER A 16 27.58 -4.28 -9.04
C SER A 16 27.07 -3.23 -8.06
N LEU A 17 27.06 -3.51 -6.75
CA LEU A 17 26.76 -2.51 -5.71
C LEU A 17 27.91 -1.52 -5.48
N ASN A 18 29.06 -1.68 -6.12
CA ASN A 18 30.06 -0.62 -6.19
C ASN A 18 29.61 0.51 -7.13
N LEU A 19 28.69 0.23 -8.06
CA LEU A 19 28.18 1.21 -9.02
C LEU A 19 27.06 2.08 -8.40
N PRO A 20 27.13 3.41 -8.56
CA PRO A 20 26.08 4.33 -8.07
C PRO A 20 24.68 4.03 -8.58
N ILE A 21 24.60 3.64 -9.86
CA ILE A 21 23.32 3.45 -10.52
C ILE A 21 22.55 2.27 -9.93
N THR A 22 23.22 1.13 -9.70
CA THR A 22 22.62 -0.09 -9.15
C THR A 22 21.97 0.17 -7.79
N ASN A 23 22.71 0.78 -6.86
CA ASN A 23 22.18 1.13 -5.54
C ASN A 23 20.95 2.04 -5.64
N SER A 24 21.04 3.08 -6.47
CA SER A 24 19.98 4.08 -6.58
C SER A 24 18.71 3.47 -7.16
N VAL A 25 18.86 2.66 -8.22
CA VAL A 25 17.73 1.96 -8.85
C VAL A 25 17.05 1.00 -7.87
N ILE A 26 17.80 0.17 -7.16
CA ILE A 26 17.20 -0.80 -6.22
C ILE A 26 16.42 -0.08 -5.11
N LEU A 27 17.04 0.92 -4.50
CA LEU A 27 16.42 1.69 -3.42
C LEU A 27 15.21 2.47 -3.91
N GLU A 28 15.26 3.08 -5.09
CA GLU A 28 14.11 3.78 -5.67
C GLU A 28 12.95 2.84 -5.98
N THR A 29 13.23 1.70 -6.62
CA THR A 29 12.24 0.67 -6.95
C THR A 29 11.59 0.11 -5.68
N TRP A 30 12.39 -0.23 -4.67
CA TRP A 30 11.87 -0.66 -3.37
C TRP A 30 10.98 0.41 -2.73
N SER A 31 11.45 1.66 -2.65
CA SER A 31 10.72 2.73 -1.98
C SER A 31 9.35 3.05 -2.60
N LYS A 32 9.18 2.81 -3.91
CA LYS A 32 7.96 3.16 -4.65
C LYS A 32 7.04 1.96 -4.90
N TYR A 33 7.62 0.79 -5.17
CA TYR A 33 6.90 -0.34 -5.74
C TYR A 33 7.14 -1.65 -5.00
N GLY A 34 7.99 -1.67 -3.98
CA GLY A 34 8.42 -2.90 -3.31
C GLY A 34 7.98 -3.02 -1.86
N CYS A 35 7.82 -4.26 -1.41
CA CYS A 35 7.80 -4.65 -0.01
C CYS A 35 8.87 -5.72 0.20
N LEU A 36 9.93 -5.41 0.96
CA LEU A 36 11.01 -6.36 1.24
C LEU A 36 10.53 -7.37 2.29
N ALA A 37 10.53 -8.63 1.94
CA ALA A 37 10.34 -9.70 2.90
C ALA A 37 11.66 -9.91 3.69
N ILE A 38 11.60 -9.78 5.01
CA ILE A 38 12.75 -9.91 5.90
C ILE A 38 12.58 -11.16 6.75
N CYS A 39 13.54 -12.07 6.65
CA CYS A 39 13.67 -13.18 7.58
C CYS A 39 14.37 -12.69 8.86
N GLN A 40 13.71 -12.82 10.02
CA GLN A 40 14.28 -12.37 11.30
C GLN A 40 15.66 -13.00 11.59
N ASN A 41 15.85 -14.26 11.20
CA ASN A 41 17.12 -14.98 11.35
C ASN A 41 18.25 -14.36 10.52
N ASN A 42 17.92 -13.59 9.48
CA ASN A 42 18.89 -13.02 8.55
C ASN A 42 19.15 -11.51 8.76
N ILE A 43 18.36 -10.83 9.60
CA ILE A 43 18.48 -9.37 9.72
C ILE A 43 19.86 -8.92 10.23
N ASN A 44 20.47 -9.71 11.12
CA ASN A 44 21.81 -9.44 11.62
C ASN A 44 22.88 -9.73 10.56
N GLY A 45 22.71 -10.78 9.76
CA GLY A 45 23.59 -11.09 8.63
C GLY A 45 23.60 -9.95 7.61
N MET A 46 22.41 -9.47 7.23
CA MET A 46 22.28 -8.30 6.34
C MET A 46 22.95 -7.05 6.92
N ARG A 47 22.77 -6.77 8.22
CA ARG A 47 23.39 -5.60 8.87
C ARG A 47 24.92 -5.62 8.82
N ILE A 48 25.52 -6.80 9.02
CA ILE A 48 26.97 -6.99 8.94
C ILE A 48 27.43 -6.89 7.48
N ALA A 49 26.70 -7.52 6.55
CA ALA A 49 27.09 -7.57 5.15
C ALA A 49 27.05 -6.20 4.45
N ILE A 50 26.25 -5.25 4.95
CA ILE A 50 26.31 -3.83 4.51
C ILE A 50 27.73 -3.25 4.66
N ASP A 51 28.58 -3.80 5.53
CA ASP A 51 29.94 -3.31 5.63
C ASP A 51 30.81 -3.56 4.39
N ASN A 52 30.37 -4.47 3.51
CA ASN A 52 31.03 -4.79 2.25
C ASN A 52 30.77 -3.74 1.15
N ILE A 53 29.69 -2.95 1.25
CA ILE A 53 29.40 -1.92 0.25
C ILE A 53 30.15 -0.60 0.52
N PRO A 54 30.41 0.23 -0.50
CA PRO A 54 31.11 1.51 -0.31
C PRO A 54 30.45 2.41 0.73
N ILE A 55 31.27 3.08 1.57
CA ILE A 55 30.84 3.98 2.66
C ILE A 55 29.74 4.97 2.24
N LYS A 56 29.83 5.52 1.02
CA LYS A 56 28.83 6.45 0.47
C LYS A 56 27.41 5.88 0.35
N TYR A 57 27.24 4.55 0.29
CA TYR A 57 25.94 3.89 0.16
C TYR A 57 25.49 3.16 1.43
N LYS A 58 26.43 2.84 2.34
CA LYS A 58 26.12 2.21 3.65
C LYS A 58 24.96 2.90 4.35
N GLN A 59 25.03 4.23 4.49
CA GLN A 59 23.99 4.99 5.19
C GLN A 59 22.62 4.90 4.50
N LYS A 60 22.58 4.84 3.16
CA LYS A 60 21.32 4.71 2.41
C LYS A 60 20.67 3.35 2.65
N TRP A 61 21.46 2.27 2.64
CA TRP A 61 20.97 0.92 2.93
C TRP A 61 20.56 0.72 4.39
N ILE A 62 21.35 1.24 5.34
CA ILE A 62 20.96 1.25 6.75
C ILE A 62 19.62 1.98 6.92
N THR A 63 19.48 3.14 6.29
CA THR A 63 18.22 3.90 6.32
C THR A 63 17.08 3.09 5.69
N ALA A 64 17.31 2.40 4.58
CA ALA A 64 16.27 1.60 3.93
C ALA A 64 15.79 0.43 4.82
N LEU A 65 16.74 -0.27 5.45
CA LEU A 65 16.42 -1.39 6.33
C LEU A 65 15.77 -0.96 7.66
N THR A 66 16.02 0.27 8.13
CA THR A 66 15.52 0.74 9.44
C THR A 66 14.31 1.67 9.35
N SER A 67 14.17 2.45 8.28
CA SER A 67 13.13 3.47 8.15
C SER A 67 11.80 2.89 7.68
N ASP A 68 10.69 3.46 8.14
CA ASP A 68 9.35 3.13 7.66
C ASP A 68 9.11 3.52 6.20
N LYS A 69 9.94 4.43 5.65
CA LYS A 69 9.88 4.85 4.23
C LYS A 69 9.93 3.68 3.25
N PHE A 70 10.54 2.58 3.66
CA PHE A 70 10.71 1.38 2.88
C PHE A 70 9.83 0.28 3.47
N LYS A 71 8.88 -0.21 2.68
CA LYS A 71 7.95 -1.25 3.14
C LYS A 71 8.67 -2.56 3.33
N LYS A 72 8.39 -3.18 4.47
CA LYS A 72 8.96 -4.45 4.90
C LYS A 72 7.84 -5.33 5.45
N THR A 73 7.98 -6.63 5.25
CA THR A 73 7.14 -7.63 5.90
C THR A 73 8.03 -8.70 6.51
N GLU A 74 7.70 -9.14 7.71
CA GLU A 74 8.44 -10.23 8.33
C GLU A 74 7.99 -11.57 7.77
N ILE A 75 8.94 -12.46 7.58
CA ILE A 75 8.71 -13.84 7.14
C ILE A 75 9.52 -14.79 8.00
N ASN A 76 9.08 -16.05 8.03
CA ASN A 76 9.82 -17.13 8.67
C ASN A 76 10.10 -18.21 7.62
N ILE A 77 11.38 -18.41 7.31
CA ILE A 77 11.90 -19.37 6.35
C ILE A 77 13.11 -20.06 6.98
N SER A 78 13.19 -21.38 6.83
CA SER A 78 14.24 -22.22 7.41
C SER A 78 15.61 -22.00 6.76
N ASP A 79 15.64 -21.84 5.44
CA ASP A 79 16.84 -21.53 4.68
C ASP A 79 16.68 -20.17 3.98
N PRO A 80 17.32 -19.10 4.49
CA PRO A 80 17.14 -17.76 3.98
C PRO A 80 18.05 -17.43 2.79
N LEU A 81 18.99 -18.29 2.39
CA LEU A 81 19.93 -17.98 1.31
C LEU A 81 19.33 -18.33 -0.05
N LEU A 82 19.34 -17.39 -0.99
CA LEU A 82 18.89 -17.66 -2.35
C LEU A 82 19.90 -18.53 -3.12
N SER A 83 21.18 -18.46 -2.77
CA SER A 83 22.24 -19.28 -3.39
C SER A 83 22.24 -20.74 -2.97
N SER A 84 21.55 -21.10 -1.88
CA SER A 84 21.41 -22.51 -1.48
C SER A 84 20.30 -23.23 -2.23
N LEU A 85 19.46 -22.49 -2.95
CA LEU A 85 18.35 -23.05 -3.72
C LEU A 85 18.86 -23.75 -4.98
N SER A 86 18.27 -24.89 -5.29
CA SER A 86 18.53 -25.68 -6.50
C SER A 86 17.90 -25.09 -7.77
N GLY A 87 17.06 -24.06 -7.65
CA GLY A 87 16.45 -23.35 -8.77
C GLY A 87 15.08 -22.74 -8.45
N ILE A 88 14.39 -22.25 -9.48
CA ILE A 88 13.16 -21.46 -9.32
C ILE A 88 11.97 -22.25 -8.74
N LYS A 89 11.95 -23.57 -8.93
CA LYS A 89 10.95 -24.48 -8.33
C LYS A 89 11.06 -24.52 -6.81
N GLU A 90 12.29 -24.52 -6.29
CA GLU A 90 12.51 -24.50 -4.84
C GLU A 90 12.19 -23.11 -4.27
N PHE A 91 12.52 -22.05 -5.02
CA PHE A 91 12.07 -20.70 -4.70
C PHE A 91 10.54 -20.62 -4.63
N GLU A 92 9.81 -21.15 -5.61
CA GLU A 92 8.35 -21.25 -5.58
C GLU A 92 7.85 -21.90 -4.28
N MET A 93 8.36 -23.08 -3.95
CA MET A 93 7.92 -23.84 -2.77
C MET A 93 8.13 -23.07 -1.46
N LEU A 94 9.27 -22.40 -1.31
CA LEU A 94 9.64 -21.74 -0.06
C LEU A 94 9.07 -20.32 0.07
N PHE A 95 9.02 -19.56 -1.03
CA PHE A 95 8.76 -18.13 -1.02
C PHE A 95 7.35 -17.77 -1.51
N TYR A 96 6.78 -18.49 -2.49
CA TYR A 96 5.48 -18.12 -3.07
C TYR A 96 4.33 -18.21 -2.05
N THR A 97 4.36 -19.23 -1.18
CA THR A 97 3.36 -19.39 -0.10
C THR A 97 3.40 -18.24 0.94
N LYS A 98 4.47 -17.44 0.94
CA LYS A 98 4.64 -16.23 1.73
C LYS A 98 4.36 -14.95 0.93
N ASN A 99 3.73 -15.09 -0.24
CA ASN A 99 3.39 -14.02 -1.17
C ASN A 99 4.63 -13.27 -1.72
N ILE A 100 5.77 -13.93 -1.82
CA ILE A 100 7.01 -13.39 -2.39
C ILE A 100 7.11 -13.87 -3.83
N THR A 101 7.22 -12.93 -4.78
CA THR A 101 7.22 -13.25 -6.21
C THR A 101 8.52 -12.87 -6.93
N THR A 102 9.40 -12.12 -6.29
CA THR A 102 10.66 -11.67 -6.89
C THR A 102 11.83 -11.93 -5.93
N GLY A 103 12.85 -12.65 -6.39
CA GLY A 103 14.14 -12.77 -5.71
C GLY A 103 15.20 -11.89 -6.39
N ILE A 104 16.03 -11.22 -5.60
CA ILE A 104 17.22 -10.52 -6.10
C ILE A 104 18.44 -11.27 -5.57
N LEU A 105 19.14 -11.92 -6.49
CA LEU A 105 20.29 -12.79 -6.23
C LEU A 105 21.54 -12.18 -6.88
N THR A 106 22.71 -12.36 -6.28
CA THR A 106 23.96 -11.86 -6.85
C THR A 106 24.20 -12.40 -8.26
N ILE A 107 24.95 -11.66 -9.08
CA ILE A 107 25.30 -12.04 -10.45
C ILE A 107 26.00 -13.40 -10.48
N ASP A 108 26.90 -13.64 -9.53
CA ASP A 108 27.73 -14.85 -9.46
C ASP A 108 26.91 -16.13 -9.25
N TYR A 109 25.70 -16.01 -8.68
CA TYR A 109 24.81 -17.14 -8.44
C TYR A 109 23.65 -17.24 -9.44
N GLN A 110 23.60 -16.35 -10.45
CA GLN A 110 22.54 -16.38 -11.45
C GLN A 110 22.49 -17.69 -12.25
N GLU A 111 23.63 -18.35 -12.43
CA GLU A 111 23.74 -19.62 -13.16
C GLU A 111 23.08 -20.79 -12.42
N LEU A 112 22.79 -20.66 -11.11
CA LEU A 112 22.04 -21.66 -10.34
C LEU A 112 20.58 -21.78 -10.81
N PHE A 113 20.07 -20.78 -11.53
CA PHE A 113 18.69 -20.71 -12.00
C PHE A 113 18.66 -20.84 -13.52
N GLU A 114 18.51 -22.09 -14.00
CA GLU A 114 18.31 -22.38 -15.44
C GLU A 114 17.10 -21.61 -16.00
N GLU A 115 15.99 -21.62 -15.24
CA GLU A 115 14.82 -20.79 -15.48
C GLU A 115 14.82 -19.61 -14.49
N LYS A 116 14.81 -18.38 -15.02
CA LYS A 116 14.78 -17.15 -14.23
C LYS A 116 13.37 -16.60 -14.00
N SER A 117 12.38 -17.16 -14.69
CA SER A 117 10.98 -16.78 -14.54
C SER A 117 10.06 -17.97 -14.70
N LEU A 118 9.06 -18.08 -13.83
CA LEU A 118 8.06 -19.15 -13.86
C LEU A 118 6.66 -18.53 -13.69
N PRO A 119 5.74 -18.70 -14.64
CA PRO A 119 4.33 -18.32 -14.44
C PRO A 119 3.70 -19.19 -13.35
N VAL A 120 3.12 -18.57 -12.32
CA VAL A 120 2.41 -19.26 -11.23
C VAL A 120 1.09 -18.55 -10.95
N ASP A 121 -0.01 -19.27 -11.12
CA ASP A 121 -1.38 -18.74 -11.07
C ASP A 121 -1.56 -17.50 -11.97
N ASN A 122 -1.86 -16.34 -11.37
CA ASN A 122 -2.03 -15.04 -12.03
C ASN A 122 -0.78 -14.15 -11.90
N ASN A 123 0.33 -14.69 -11.42
CA ASN A 123 1.58 -13.98 -11.16
C ASN A 123 2.74 -14.60 -11.97
N THR A 124 3.90 -13.98 -11.87
CA THR A 124 5.16 -14.54 -12.38
C THR A 124 6.17 -14.52 -11.25
N LEU A 125 6.71 -15.68 -10.92
CA LEU A 125 7.91 -15.77 -10.10
C LEU A 125 9.10 -15.39 -10.94
N GLU A 126 10.01 -14.60 -10.39
CA GLU A 126 11.23 -14.20 -11.09
C GLU A 126 12.42 -14.11 -10.14
N ILE A 127 13.59 -14.49 -10.63
CA ILE A 127 14.89 -14.30 -10.01
C ILE A 127 15.70 -13.37 -10.89
N LEU A 128 16.21 -12.30 -10.30
CA LEU A 128 16.88 -11.21 -11.00
C LEU A 128 18.24 -10.94 -10.39
N SER A 129 19.16 -10.41 -11.18
CA SER A 129 20.38 -9.81 -10.66
C SER A 129 20.12 -8.37 -10.20
N PRO A 130 21.00 -7.79 -9.37
CA PRO A 130 20.84 -6.42 -8.90
C PRO A 130 20.86 -5.41 -10.07
N THR A 131 21.61 -5.72 -11.13
CA THR A 131 21.71 -4.90 -12.35
C THR A 131 20.44 -4.93 -13.20
N ASN A 132 19.63 -5.99 -13.09
CA ASN A 132 18.49 -6.22 -13.98
C ASN A 132 17.14 -5.94 -13.29
N ILE A 133 17.13 -5.29 -12.13
CA ILE A 133 15.88 -4.98 -11.41
C ILE A 133 14.90 -4.15 -12.25
N ASN A 134 15.37 -3.30 -13.18
CA ASN A 134 14.51 -2.53 -14.09
C ASN A 134 13.77 -3.41 -15.12
N GLU A 135 14.27 -4.61 -15.37
CA GLU A 135 13.68 -5.59 -16.29
C GLU A 135 12.63 -6.47 -15.60
N SER A 136 12.50 -6.35 -14.26
CA SER A 136 11.51 -7.08 -13.46
C SER A 136 10.09 -6.94 -14.02
N ILE A 137 9.44 -8.07 -14.27
CA ILE A 137 8.05 -8.13 -14.69
C ILE A 137 7.17 -7.59 -13.55
N ASN A 138 7.40 -8.04 -12.32
CA ASN A 138 6.55 -7.69 -11.19
C ASN A 138 6.67 -6.21 -10.82
N PHE A 139 7.88 -5.64 -10.75
CA PHE A 139 8.05 -4.21 -10.47
C PHE A 139 7.48 -3.34 -11.59
N ASN A 140 7.61 -3.76 -12.86
CA ASN A 140 7.00 -3.03 -13.98
C ASN A 140 5.47 -3.07 -13.95
N ILE A 141 4.87 -4.20 -13.56
CA ILE A 141 3.42 -4.29 -13.32
C ILE A 141 3.01 -3.34 -12.18
N SER A 142 3.72 -3.38 -11.05
CA SER A 142 3.47 -2.50 -9.90
C SER A 142 3.55 -1.03 -10.28
N LYS A 143 4.59 -0.63 -11.04
CA LYS A 143 4.73 0.72 -11.59
C LYS A 143 3.57 1.09 -12.51
N CYS A 144 3.27 0.26 -13.51
CA CYS A 144 2.17 0.52 -14.46
C CYS A 144 0.83 0.71 -13.76
N ILE A 145 0.51 -0.15 -12.78
CA ILE A 145 -0.74 -0.04 -12.00
C ILE A 145 -0.79 1.27 -11.19
N SER A 146 0.34 1.72 -10.64
CA SER A 146 0.43 2.92 -9.82
C SER A 146 0.22 4.24 -10.60
N GLU A 147 0.46 4.20 -11.91
CA GLU A 147 0.38 5.36 -12.83
C GLU A 147 -0.88 5.33 -13.72
N LYS A 148 -1.60 4.19 -13.76
CA LYS A 148 -2.75 3.99 -14.65
C LYS A 148 -4.06 4.45 -14.01
N ASP A 149 -4.80 5.31 -14.70
CA ASP A 149 -6.15 5.75 -14.34
C ASP A 149 -7.16 4.59 -14.26
N ILE A 150 -8.28 4.84 -13.57
CA ILE A 150 -9.43 3.91 -13.50
C ILE A 150 -10.32 4.16 -14.71
N LYS A 151 -10.69 3.09 -15.42
CA LYS A 151 -11.50 3.17 -16.62
C LYS A 151 -12.98 3.09 -16.29
N SER A 152 -13.78 3.66 -17.19
CA SER A 152 -15.24 3.54 -17.12
C SER A 152 -15.65 2.07 -17.20
N GLY A 153 -16.54 1.65 -16.31
CA GLY A 153 -17.03 0.27 -16.24
C GLY A 153 -16.15 -0.68 -15.40
N ASP A 154 -15.01 -0.22 -14.87
CA ASP A 154 -14.26 -1.00 -13.88
C ASP A 154 -15.14 -1.25 -12.64
N GLU A 155 -15.08 -2.47 -12.10
CA GLU A 155 -15.82 -2.85 -10.89
C GLU A 155 -14.98 -2.65 -9.62
N PHE A 156 -15.66 -2.51 -8.47
CA PHE A 156 -15.01 -2.36 -7.16
C PHE A 156 -13.97 -3.47 -6.89
N ASN A 157 -14.32 -4.72 -7.15
CA ASN A 157 -13.44 -5.86 -6.87
C ASN A 157 -12.15 -5.80 -7.69
N ASP A 158 -12.24 -5.41 -8.96
CA ASP A 158 -11.08 -5.25 -9.83
C ASP A 158 -10.21 -4.08 -9.41
N ILE A 159 -10.82 -2.96 -9.05
CA ILE A 159 -10.10 -1.79 -8.54
C ILE A 159 -9.39 -2.15 -7.23
N TRP A 160 -10.09 -2.80 -6.31
CA TRP A 160 -9.53 -3.24 -5.04
C TRP A 160 -8.33 -4.16 -5.26
N LYS A 161 -8.53 -5.26 -5.99
CA LYS A 161 -7.50 -6.27 -6.28
C LYS A 161 -6.28 -5.65 -6.96
N ASN A 162 -6.50 -4.88 -8.02
CA ASN A 162 -5.39 -4.38 -8.82
C ASN A 162 -4.67 -3.21 -8.14
N LYS A 163 -5.39 -2.31 -7.48
CA LYS A 163 -4.83 -1.02 -7.02
C LYS A 163 -4.64 -0.87 -5.52
N PHE A 164 -5.39 -1.58 -4.68
CA PHE A 164 -5.38 -1.36 -3.23
C PHE A 164 -4.92 -2.56 -2.41
N GLU A 165 -5.22 -3.78 -2.85
CA GLU A 165 -4.95 -5.01 -2.08
C GLU A 165 -3.50 -5.13 -1.63
N GLY A 166 -2.53 -4.90 -2.53
CA GLY A 166 -1.11 -4.94 -2.19
C GLY A 166 -0.69 -3.90 -1.16
N LEU A 167 -1.31 -2.71 -1.15
CA LEU A 167 -1.08 -1.70 -0.11
C LEU A 167 -1.73 -2.09 1.21
N ALA A 168 -2.99 -2.52 1.14
CA ALA A 168 -3.77 -2.94 2.29
C ALA A 168 -3.08 -4.09 3.04
N MET A 169 -2.46 -5.04 2.32
CA MET A 169 -1.73 -6.15 2.91
C MET A 169 -0.55 -5.74 3.79
N TYR A 170 0.13 -4.63 3.47
CA TYR A 170 1.35 -4.17 4.18
C TYR A 170 1.17 -2.86 4.96
N THR A 171 -0.08 -2.43 5.16
CA THR A 171 -0.42 -1.18 5.85
C THR A 171 -1.21 -1.43 7.12
N SER A 172 -0.92 -0.69 8.18
CA SER A 172 -1.72 -0.72 9.41
C SER A 172 -2.54 0.54 9.62
N THR A 173 -2.11 1.68 9.06
CA THR A 173 -2.83 2.95 9.18
C THR A 173 -3.29 3.45 7.82
N ILE A 174 -4.59 3.70 7.69
CA ILE A 174 -5.21 4.26 6.49
C ILE A 174 -5.80 5.61 6.86
N THR A 175 -5.40 6.67 6.18
CA THR A 175 -5.98 8.01 6.37
C THR A 175 -6.64 8.47 5.08
N ILE A 176 -7.93 8.83 5.15
CA ILE A 176 -8.76 9.21 4.01
C ILE A 176 -9.14 10.69 4.17
N LEU A 177 -8.76 11.50 3.20
CA LEU A 177 -9.16 12.89 3.06
C LEU A 177 -10.13 12.97 1.87
N ASP A 178 -11.43 12.98 2.16
CA ASP A 178 -12.46 13.06 1.13
C ASP A 178 -13.60 13.97 1.55
N ARG A 179 -13.59 15.16 0.96
CA ARG A 179 -14.60 16.21 1.11
C ARG A 179 -16.04 15.68 1.06
N TYR A 180 -16.36 14.74 0.18
CA TYR A 180 -17.75 14.31 -0.07
C TYR A 180 -18.15 13.03 0.65
N MET A 181 -17.29 12.45 1.50
CA MET A 181 -17.55 11.14 2.09
C MET A 181 -18.79 11.12 3.00
N ALA A 182 -18.96 12.12 3.88
CA ALA A 182 -20.15 12.19 4.74
C ALA A 182 -21.44 12.33 3.94
N LEU A 183 -21.44 13.18 2.91
CA LEU A 183 -22.57 13.35 1.99
C LEU A 183 -22.90 12.03 1.27
N ASN A 184 -21.88 11.31 0.80
CA ASN A 184 -22.06 10.03 0.12
C ASN A 184 -22.61 8.95 1.05
N ILE A 185 -22.12 8.88 2.30
CA ILE A 185 -22.67 8.00 3.34
C ILE A 185 -24.15 8.33 3.57
N GLU A 186 -24.49 9.60 3.80
CA GLU A 186 -25.87 10.02 4.03
C GLU A 186 -26.80 9.63 2.87
N ARG A 187 -26.32 9.82 1.63
CA ARG A 187 -27.06 9.43 0.43
C ARG A 187 -27.28 7.92 0.37
N ASP A 188 -26.24 7.12 0.58
CA ASP A 188 -26.33 5.65 0.54
C ASP A 188 -27.28 5.13 1.62
N LEU A 189 -27.22 5.67 2.84
CA LEU A 189 -28.10 5.28 3.93
C LEU A 189 -29.59 5.57 3.64
N ARG A 190 -29.91 6.70 2.98
CA ARG A 190 -31.30 7.03 2.60
C ARG A 190 -31.89 6.07 1.59
N TYR A 191 -31.06 5.50 0.72
CA TYR A 191 -31.48 4.52 -0.29
C TYR A 191 -31.29 3.06 0.16
N GLY A 192 -30.84 2.82 1.40
CA GLY A 192 -30.57 1.47 1.91
C GLY A 192 -29.40 0.77 1.20
N LEU A 193 -28.46 1.54 0.63
CA LEU A 193 -27.31 1.03 -0.09
C LEU A 193 -26.10 0.85 0.84
N LYS A 194 -25.22 -0.08 0.47
CA LYS A 194 -23.92 -0.26 1.12
C LYS A 194 -23.01 0.92 0.80
N THR A 195 -22.40 1.51 1.83
CA THR A 195 -21.52 2.68 1.64
C THR A 195 -20.12 2.26 1.19
N SER A 196 -19.35 3.21 0.67
CA SER A 196 -17.93 3.01 0.35
C SER A 196 -17.06 2.66 1.56
N LEU A 197 -17.39 3.19 2.75
CA LEU A 197 -16.69 2.83 3.99
C LEU A 197 -16.98 1.38 4.36
N GLU A 198 -18.22 0.94 4.18
CA GLU A 198 -18.61 -0.43 4.49
C GLU A 198 -17.91 -1.44 3.57
N LEU A 199 -17.84 -1.14 2.27
CA LEU A 199 -17.11 -1.97 1.29
C LEU A 199 -15.61 -1.99 1.56
N LEU A 200 -15.01 -0.86 1.94
CA LEU A 200 -13.61 -0.81 2.36
C LEU A 200 -13.35 -1.72 3.57
N ILE A 201 -14.15 -1.59 4.64
CA ILE A 201 -13.96 -2.36 5.87
C ILE A 201 -14.14 -3.86 5.64
N GLU A 202 -15.13 -4.25 4.85
CA GLU A 202 -15.33 -5.65 4.48
C GLU A 202 -14.12 -6.20 3.71
N SER A 203 -13.59 -5.45 2.74
CA SER A 203 -12.37 -5.85 2.03
C SER A 203 -11.15 -5.97 2.96
N LEU A 204 -11.01 -5.05 3.92
CA LEU A 204 -9.94 -5.09 4.93
C LEU A 204 -10.11 -6.22 5.95
N SER A 205 -11.33 -6.68 6.23
CA SER A 205 -11.59 -7.72 7.24
C SER A 205 -10.99 -9.08 6.90
N LYS A 206 -10.69 -9.28 5.60
CA LYS A 206 -10.06 -10.49 5.06
C LYS A 206 -8.62 -10.68 5.57
N TYR A 207 -7.99 -9.64 6.08
CA TYR A 207 -6.63 -9.73 6.64
C TYR A 207 -6.66 -10.01 8.15
N GLU A 208 -5.69 -10.78 8.62
CA GLU A 208 -5.51 -11.13 10.03
C GLU A 208 -4.64 -10.12 10.76
N LYS A 209 -5.05 -8.84 10.72
CA LYS A 209 -4.32 -7.76 11.42
C LYS A 209 -5.22 -6.62 11.85
N LYS A 210 -4.65 -5.74 12.68
CA LYS A 210 -5.31 -4.49 13.11
C LYS A 210 -5.13 -3.40 12.04
N PHE A 211 -6.21 -2.68 11.77
CA PHE A 211 -6.26 -1.46 10.99
C PHE A 211 -6.72 -0.28 11.84
N THR A 212 -6.05 0.85 11.67
CA THR A 212 -6.48 2.15 12.17
C THR A 212 -6.88 3.01 10.98
N ILE A 213 -8.14 3.46 10.95
CA ILE A 213 -8.71 4.19 9.83
C ILE A 213 -9.12 5.59 10.29
N HIS A 214 -8.43 6.61 9.80
CA HIS A 214 -8.77 8.01 10.02
C HIS A 214 -9.45 8.58 8.80
N ILE A 215 -10.60 9.21 8.96
CA ILE A 215 -11.40 9.78 7.86
C ILE A 215 -11.65 11.25 8.16
N PHE A 216 -11.39 12.10 7.18
CA PHE A 216 -11.74 13.52 7.21
C PHE A 216 -12.68 13.82 6.06
N CYS A 217 -13.82 14.44 6.36
CA CYS A 217 -14.81 14.85 5.36
C CYS A 217 -15.57 16.12 5.76
N ALA A 218 -16.23 16.75 4.79
CA ALA A 218 -16.97 17.98 5.04
C ALA A 218 -18.38 17.72 5.58
N CYS A 219 -18.89 18.59 6.46
CA CYS A 219 -20.23 18.45 7.06
C CYS A 219 -21.32 19.36 6.48
N ASP A 220 -20.95 20.45 5.79
CA ASP A 220 -21.84 21.54 5.34
C ASP A 220 -21.70 21.74 3.81
N THR A 221 -21.60 20.64 3.06
CA THR A 221 -21.57 20.67 1.60
C THR A 221 -22.94 20.97 1.02
N HIS A 222 -23.22 22.24 0.69
CA HIS A 222 -24.49 22.67 0.08
C HIS A 222 -24.63 22.36 -1.42
N SER A 223 -23.90 21.36 -1.94
CA SER A 223 -23.96 20.98 -3.36
C SER A 223 -25.22 20.18 -3.72
N THR A 224 -26.03 19.79 -2.73
CA THR A 224 -27.20 18.92 -2.89
C THR A 224 -28.29 19.26 -1.86
N ASN A 225 -29.54 18.89 -2.13
CA ASN A 225 -30.67 18.96 -1.17
C ASN A 225 -30.58 17.90 -0.03
N ILE A 226 -29.37 17.42 0.27
CA ILE A 226 -29.10 16.41 1.29
C ILE A 226 -28.18 17.05 2.32
N ASP A 227 -28.72 17.30 3.50
CA ASP A 227 -27.94 17.73 4.65
C ASP A 227 -27.37 16.52 5.41
N VAL A 228 -26.14 16.66 5.90
CA VAL A 228 -25.47 15.63 6.70
C VAL A 228 -26.05 15.64 8.12
N ASP A 229 -26.76 14.56 8.49
CA ASP A 229 -27.27 14.38 9.85
C ASP A 229 -26.23 13.70 10.74
N PHE A 230 -25.71 14.44 11.71
CA PHE A 230 -24.69 13.95 12.64
C PHE A 230 -25.16 12.77 13.51
N THR A 231 -26.44 12.70 13.83
CA THR A 231 -27.01 11.60 14.63
C THR A 231 -27.04 10.33 13.79
N ARG A 232 -27.44 10.44 12.53
CA ARG A 232 -27.45 9.31 11.58
C ARG A 232 -26.04 8.82 11.28
N ILE A 233 -25.08 9.73 11.02
CA ILE A 233 -23.67 9.36 10.83
C ILE A 233 -23.09 8.66 12.08
N LYS A 234 -23.35 9.18 13.28
CA LYS A 234 -22.92 8.52 14.52
C LYS A 234 -23.51 7.12 14.67
N SER A 235 -24.82 6.98 14.44
CA SER A 235 -25.51 5.70 14.48
C SER A 235 -24.94 4.72 13.46
N TYR A 236 -24.63 5.20 12.26
CA TYR A 236 -24.01 4.41 11.21
C TYR A 236 -22.62 3.89 11.60
N ILE A 237 -21.74 4.76 12.12
CA ILE A 237 -20.42 4.32 12.62
C ILE A 237 -20.57 3.29 13.74
N ASN A 238 -21.46 3.53 14.70
CA ASN A 238 -21.72 2.57 15.77
C ASN A 238 -22.28 1.23 15.27
N SER A 239 -23.00 1.22 14.15
CA SER A 239 -23.62 0.01 13.61
C SER A 239 -22.60 -1.03 13.12
N PHE A 240 -21.36 -0.62 12.84
CA PHE A 240 -20.29 -1.54 12.44
C PHE A 240 -20.04 -2.64 13.47
N THR A 241 -20.23 -2.38 14.76
CA THR A 241 -20.04 -3.39 15.81
C THR A 241 -20.96 -4.61 15.68
N ASN A 242 -22.05 -4.46 14.91
CA ASN A 242 -23.04 -5.50 14.69
C ASN A 242 -22.86 -6.20 13.33
N LYS A 243 -21.86 -5.79 12.53
CA LYS A 243 -21.60 -6.38 11.21
C LYS A 243 -20.74 -7.64 11.37
N PRO A 244 -21.03 -8.73 10.63
CA PRO A 244 -20.37 -10.02 10.80
C PRO A 244 -18.87 -10.00 10.47
N TYR A 245 -18.45 -9.12 9.56
CA TYR A 245 -17.05 -8.96 9.15
C TYR A 245 -16.27 -7.97 10.05
N PHE A 246 -16.94 -7.26 10.97
CA PHE A 246 -16.29 -6.28 11.81
C PHE A 246 -15.88 -6.88 13.15
N SER A 247 -14.62 -6.65 13.54
CA SER A 247 -14.12 -6.99 14.88
C SER A 247 -13.47 -5.76 15.50
N LYS A 248 -13.91 -5.38 16.71
CA LYS A 248 -13.33 -4.25 17.47
C LYS A 248 -11.84 -4.43 17.77
N HIS A 249 -11.35 -5.68 17.80
CA HIS A 249 -9.92 -5.95 17.97
C HIS A 249 -9.12 -5.72 16.68
N LYS A 250 -9.79 -5.80 15.52
CA LYS A 250 -9.18 -5.59 14.20
C LYS A 250 -9.31 -4.16 13.68
N PHE A 251 -10.28 -3.37 14.14
CA PHE A 251 -10.56 -2.06 13.56
C PHE A 251 -10.70 -0.98 14.61
N GLU A 252 -9.99 0.12 14.39
CA GLU A 252 -10.17 1.40 15.05
C GLU A 252 -10.56 2.42 13.98
N ILE A 253 -11.74 3.03 14.09
CA ILE A 253 -12.25 3.96 13.07
C ILE A 253 -12.48 5.32 13.71
N GLU A 254 -11.90 6.36 13.13
CA GLU A 254 -12.17 7.74 13.48
C GLU A 254 -12.71 8.49 12.26
N LEU A 255 -13.95 8.98 12.34
CA LEU A 255 -14.54 9.89 11.35
C LEU A 255 -14.61 11.30 11.91
N SER A 256 -13.86 12.21 11.28
CA SER A 256 -13.73 13.61 11.63
C SER A 256 -14.42 14.50 10.58
N LEU A 257 -15.34 15.33 11.05
CA LEU A 257 -16.07 16.29 10.24
C LEU A 257 -15.43 17.68 10.34
N CYS A 258 -15.23 18.34 9.21
CA CYS A 258 -14.74 19.72 9.14
C CYS A 258 -15.69 20.59 8.29
N LYS A 259 -15.58 21.91 8.41
CA LYS A 259 -16.30 22.83 7.52
C LYS A 259 -15.81 22.70 6.07
N ASP A 260 -16.72 22.76 5.12
CA ASP A 260 -16.50 22.66 3.67
C ASP A 260 -15.52 23.72 3.16
N LYS A 261 -15.56 24.92 3.75
CA LYS A 261 -14.62 26.00 3.44
C LYS A 261 -13.16 25.62 3.71
N ILE A 262 -12.90 24.79 4.73
CA ILE A 262 -11.55 24.34 5.06
C ILE A 262 -11.09 23.34 3.99
N PHE A 263 -11.93 22.38 3.61
CA PHE A 263 -11.62 21.47 2.51
C PHE A 263 -11.36 22.20 1.19
N LYS A 264 -12.18 23.19 0.84
CA LYS A 264 -11.99 23.98 -0.39
C LYS A 264 -10.65 24.72 -0.43
N THR A 265 -10.17 25.18 0.72
CA THR A 265 -8.97 26.01 0.82
C THR A 265 -7.71 25.15 0.98
N GLU A 266 -7.77 24.17 1.88
CA GLU A 266 -6.60 23.44 2.35
C GLU A 266 -6.47 22.04 1.71
N ALA A 267 -7.57 21.39 1.36
CA ALA A 267 -7.58 19.97 0.96
C ALA A 267 -8.54 19.69 -0.20
N HIS A 268 -8.37 20.42 -1.31
CA HIS A 268 -9.22 20.29 -2.49
C HIS A 268 -9.12 18.90 -3.14
N ASP A 269 -7.92 18.32 -3.12
CA ASP A 269 -7.66 16.99 -3.66
C ASP A 269 -8.17 15.91 -2.70
N ARG A 270 -8.75 14.85 -3.26
CA ARG A 270 -9.17 13.68 -2.48
C ARG A 270 -8.03 12.69 -2.44
N MET A 271 -7.61 12.36 -1.23
CA MET A 271 -6.43 11.54 -1.01
C MET A 271 -6.71 10.39 -0.04
N MET A 272 -6.04 9.26 -0.25
CA MET A 272 -5.96 8.17 0.71
C MET A 272 -4.49 7.88 0.97
N CYS A 273 -4.08 7.79 2.23
CA CYS A 273 -2.71 7.46 2.59
C CYS A 273 -2.68 6.09 3.24
N PHE A 274 -1.91 5.18 2.65
CA PHE A 274 -1.56 3.85 3.15
C PHE A 274 -0.11 3.91 3.65
N ASP A 275 0.04 4.28 4.93
CA ASP A 275 1.30 4.65 5.59
C ASP A 275 2.15 5.71 4.85
N ASN A 276 2.95 5.29 3.87
CA ASN A 276 3.85 6.14 3.08
C ASN A 276 3.43 6.30 1.61
N HIS A 277 2.33 5.67 1.20
CA HIS A 277 1.79 5.76 -0.15
C HIS A 277 0.54 6.62 -0.14
N VAL A 278 0.59 7.77 -0.81
CA VAL A 278 -0.54 8.68 -0.98
C VAL A 278 -1.15 8.46 -2.35
N ILE A 279 -2.42 8.09 -2.34
CA ILE A 279 -3.23 7.85 -3.52
C ILE A 279 -4.08 9.10 -3.76
N GLN A 280 -3.92 9.75 -4.90
CA GLN A 280 -4.75 10.87 -5.33
C GLN A 280 -5.80 10.37 -6.30
N ILE A 281 -7.08 10.60 -5.97
CA ILE A 281 -8.22 10.01 -6.71
C ILE A 281 -9.23 11.08 -7.08
N GLY A 282 -9.53 11.20 -8.37
CA GLY A 282 -10.42 12.22 -8.91
C GLY A 282 -11.87 12.14 -8.42
N LYS A 283 -12.32 11.03 -7.82
CA LYS A 283 -13.64 10.89 -7.18
C LYS A 283 -13.58 10.47 -5.70
N GLY A 284 -12.39 10.37 -5.11
CA GLY A 284 -12.22 9.94 -3.72
C GLY A 284 -12.81 8.55 -3.47
N MET A 285 -13.46 8.36 -2.32
CA MET A 285 -14.12 7.12 -1.90
C MET A 285 -15.37 6.76 -2.72
N ASP A 286 -15.84 7.65 -3.60
CA ASP A 286 -16.98 7.38 -4.48
C ASP A 286 -16.70 6.26 -5.50
N ILE A 287 -15.42 5.91 -5.71
CA ILE A 287 -14.98 4.75 -6.52
C ILE A 287 -15.29 3.40 -5.86
N PHE A 288 -15.61 3.38 -4.56
CA PHE A 288 -15.91 2.15 -3.83
C PHE A 288 -17.41 1.98 -3.59
N ARG A 289 -18.26 2.60 -4.40
CA ARG A 289 -19.71 2.49 -4.25
C ARG A 289 -20.27 1.53 -5.27
N ASP A 290 -21.37 0.91 -4.92
CA ASP A 290 -22.08 -0.05 -5.77
C ASP A 290 -22.82 0.66 -6.92
N LYS A 291 -22.04 1.12 -7.90
CA LYS A 291 -22.49 1.81 -9.11
C LYS A 291 -21.42 1.74 -10.19
N LEU A 292 -21.82 1.96 -11.44
CA LEU A 292 -20.88 2.11 -12.55
C LEU A 292 -19.91 3.27 -12.28
N ILE A 293 -18.62 2.96 -12.37
CA ILE A 293 -17.55 3.93 -12.21
C ILE A 293 -17.28 4.56 -13.57
N ASN A 294 -17.18 5.89 -13.59
CA ASN A 294 -16.74 6.63 -14.76
C ASN A 294 -15.21 6.80 -14.73
N ASN A 295 -14.62 7.14 -15.87
CA ASN A 295 -13.18 7.44 -15.96
C ASN A 295 -12.72 8.33 -14.80
N ASN A 296 -11.65 7.90 -14.13
CA ASN A 296 -11.15 8.56 -12.94
C ASN A 296 -9.64 8.67 -12.92
N THR A 297 -9.16 9.87 -12.60
CA THR A 297 -7.74 10.08 -12.35
C THR A 297 -7.31 9.29 -11.13
N PHE A 298 -6.21 8.54 -11.26
CA PHE A 298 -5.65 7.74 -10.18
C PHE A 298 -4.13 7.79 -10.25
N THR A 299 -3.50 8.26 -9.19
CA THR A 299 -2.03 8.22 -9.08
C THR A 299 -1.61 7.88 -7.66
N ILE A 300 -0.48 7.20 -7.54
CA ILE A 300 0.14 6.88 -6.25
C ILE A 300 1.49 7.55 -6.17
N LYS A 301 1.72 8.26 -5.08
CA LYS A 301 2.93 9.02 -4.83
C LYS A 301 3.48 8.67 -3.46
N SER A 302 4.77 8.91 -3.27
CA SER A 302 5.35 8.89 -1.93
C SER A 302 4.73 10.01 -1.10
N ARG A 303 4.37 9.72 0.15
CA ARG A 303 3.85 10.72 1.11
C ARG A 303 4.74 11.96 1.18
N TYR A 304 6.06 11.74 1.17
CA TYR A 304 7.09 12.80 1.23
C TYR A 304 7.19 13.66 -0.04
N SER A 305 6.52 13.27 -1.12
CA SER A 305 6.43 14.03 -2.37
C SER A 305 5.06 14.70 -2.57
N THR A 306 4.24 14.76 -1.51
CA THR A 306 2.87 15.30 -1.56
C THR A 306 2.65 16.29 -0.42
N LEU A 307 1.60 17.10 -0.54
CA LEU A 307 1.13 18.00 0.51
C LEU A 307 0.25 17.28 1.56
N PHE A 308 0.21 15.95 1.55
CA PHE A 308 -0.71 15.16 2.37
C PHE A 308 -0.62 15.51 3.87
N ASP A 309 0.60 15.63 4.39
CA ASP A 309 0.82 15.91 5.81
C ASP A 309 0.34 17.30 6.22
N ASP A 310 0.49 18.29 5.34
CA ASP A 310 0.04 19.65 5.61
C ASP A 310 -1.50 19.71 5.56
N MET A 311 -2.12 19.06 4.57
CA MET A 311 -3.57 18.92 4.47
C MET A 311 -4.15 18.20 5.70
N TYR A 312 -3.54 17.09 6.12
CA TYR A 312 -3.95 16.33 7.30
C TYR A 312 -3.87 17.20 8.56
N LYS A 313 -2.78 17.94 8.77
CA LYS A 313 -2.60 18.81 9.94
C LYS A 313 -3.67 19.89 9.99
N GLU A 314 -3.93 20.57 8.88
CA GLU A 314 -4.95 21.63 8.84
C GLU A 314 -6.36 21.08 9.09
N LEU A 315 -6.70 19.94 8.50
CA LEU A 315 -7.99 19.29 8.77
C LEU A 315 -8.09 18.80 10.22
N ALA A 316 -7.03 18.22 10.79
CA ALA A 316 -7.00 17.78 12.18
C ALA A 316 -7.18 18.91 13.19
N LYS A 317 -6.70 20.11 12.88
CA LYS A 317 -6.86 21.33 13.69
C LYS A 317 -8.28 21.90 13.61
N ASN A 318 -8.97 21.73 12.48
CA ASN A 318 -10.27 22.33 12.19
C ASN A 318 -11.45 21.33 12.28
N ARG A 319 -11.33 20.32 13.15
CA ARG A 319 -12.39 19.33 13.39
C ARG A 319 -13.55 19.95 14.16
N GLU A 320 -14.75 19.89 13.57
CA GLU A 320 -16.01 20.30 14.22
C GLU A 320 -16.58 19.17 15.08
N LYS A 321 -16.50 17.93 14.59
CA LYS A 321 -17.04 16.76 15.26
C LYS A 321 -16.24 15.50 14.94
N VAL A 322 -16.11 14.61 15.93
CA VAL A 322 -15.36 13.37 15.79
C VAL A 322 -16.20 12.20 16.30
N PHE A 323 -16.26 11.14 15.52
CA PHE A 323 -16.88 9.87 15.88
C PHE A 323 -15.82 8.78 15.87
N LYS A 324 -15.77 7.99 16.95
CA LYS A 324 -14.79 6.91 17.11
C LYS A 324 -15.48 5.59 17.37
N LEU A 325 -14.91 4.51 16.84
CA LEU A 325 -15.33 3.14 17.09
C LEU A 325 -14.15 2.29 17.55
#